data_AF-A0AA86QKJ7-F1
#
_entry.id   AF-A0AA86QKJ7-F1
#
_cell.length_a   1.000
_cell.length_b   1.000
_cell.length_c   1.000
_cell.angle_alpha   90.00
_cell.angle_beta   90.00
_cell.angle_gamma   90.00
#
_symmetry.space_group_name_H-M   'P 1'
#
loop_
_entity.id
_entity.type
_entity.pdbx_description
1 polymer ?
#
loop_
_entity_poly.entity_id
_entity_poly.type
_entity_poly.pdbx_seq_one_letter_code
_entity_poly.pdbx_strand_id
1 'polypeptide(L)'
;MQISRNMIIAHGDDEHEFKSGRVKDTKCIQVTKIVLISIIFGFIIFHAAIIGVYLNSSVSFYGSLNYAFFNVLKIFACIFVLGMSNVSKKCSRKGNVSIKKRNNILHFNLCYLSVFIVVLSVDLGVFMHQFSDINYGPITIINGNQTQIHWYTKAKTPSIVNVGAKVFNDSTPTRYHNVLVDSSDFSYSVQDVTSAQASYSLPSTIRKFVVMTDIHQNSKYMKSMDQDYDFNLLNGDYSSGGMAHEFSRTFRDIHQKPIIMAVGNHDALGDIDQVVQREEHFYQKIGQLGLYFIQVLNTDNLINCQWINKTKVDEAMKFLHENMHLSQNDEHVFIVSHQAVYSTGEFGSAEYFTRKMEEFLDSHPTSKIRAVFSGHDHVFTSFQRNNQFFFVNGAGGGTLDPVFDFGKRSWSSAELSGPMPVINSKTLGYNYHLKSYRKFTRTEVTFENGKIQYKVRDLEANSVLTTFEQTVQ
;
A
#
# COMPACT_ATOMS: atom_id res chain seq x y z
N MET A 1 -110.37 29.93 46.48
CA MET A 1 -110.32 28.47 46.24
C MET A 1 -108.85 28.10 46.06
N GLN A 2 -108.36 27.01 46.67
CA GLN A 2 -106.94 26.62 46.63
C GLN A 2 -106.53 26.13 45.23
N ILE A 3 -105.24 26.25 44.90
CA ILE A 3 -104.34 25.10 44.65
C ILE A 3 -102.87 25.57 44.77
N SER A 4 -102.02 24.64 45.20
CA SER A 4 -100.64 24.82 45.66
C SER A 4 -99.56 24.60 44.57
N ARG A 5 -98.35 25.16 44.76
CA ARG A 5 -97.15 24.38 45.19
C ARG A 5 -95.88 25.21 45.39
N ASN A 6 -95.01 24.69 46.25
CA ASN A 6 -93.69 25.23 46.61
C ASN A 6 -92.63 24.91 45.55
N MET A 7 -91.53 25.67 45.55
CA MET A 7 -90.20 25.14 45.19
C MET A 7 -89.13 25.79 46.09
N ILE A 8 -88.14 25.00 46.50
CA ILE A 8 -87.17 25.30 47.57
C ILE A 8 -85.77 24.88 47.10
N ILE A 9 -84.80 25.78 47.27
CA ILE A 9 -83.33 25.59 47.45
C ILE A 9 -82.55 24.71 46.44
N ALA A 10 -81.50 25.30 45.85
CA ALA A 10 -80.11 24.83 46.00
C ALA A 10 -79.10 25.80 45.33
N HIS A 11 -78.20 26.39 46.12
CA HIS A 11 -76.91 26.89 45.63
C HIS A 11 -75.87 25.77 45.82
N GLY A 12 -75.07 25.49 44.80
CA GLY A 12 -73.90 24.61 44.88
C GLY A 12 -72.66 25.35 44.45
N ASP A 13 -71.66 25.42 45.32
CA ASP A 13 -70.32 25.91 45.02
C ASP A 13 -69.45 24.72 44.58
N ASP A 14 -69.06 24.68 43.30
CA ASP A 14 -68.13 23.68 42.76
C ASP A 14 -66.70 24.25 42.70
N GLU A 15 -65.91 24.05 43.76
CA GLU A 15 -64.46 24.25 43.70
C GLU A 15 -63.79 23.16 42.84
N HIS A 16 -63.64 23.41 41.55
CA HIS A 16 -62.92 22.51 40.65
C HIS A 16 -61.39 22.58 40.87
N GLU A 17 -60.90 21.70 41.74
CA GLU A 17 -59.49 21.43 42.02
C GLU A 17 -58.72 21.05 40.73
N PHE A 18 -57.95 22.00 40.18
CA PHE A 18 -57.23 21.84 38.91
C PHE A 18 -55.95 20.98 39.06
N LYS A 19 -56.11 19.68 39.37
CA LYS A 19 -55.01 18.74 39.57
C LYS A 19 -54.10 18.64 38.34
N SER A 20 -52.82 18.92 38.55
CA SER A 20 -51.85 19.26 37.52
C SER A 20 -51.57 18.18 36.47
N GLY A 21 -51.90 18.46 35.20
CA GLY A 21 -51.52 17.61 34.06
C GLY A 21 -50.03 17.57 33.68
N ARG A 22 -49.14 18.24 34.44
CA ARG A 22 -47.71 18.45 34.09
C ARG A 22 -46.83 17.20 34.05
N VAL A 23 -47.30 16.06 34.56
CA VAL A 23 -46.47 14.84 34.73
C VAL A 23 -46.19 14.08 33.42
N LYS A 24 -46.91 14.37 32.31
CA LYS A 24 -46.74 13.64 31.04
C LYS A 24 -45.67 14.22 30.10
N ASP A 25 -45.34 15.51 30.16
CA ASP A 25 -44.40 16.14 29.23
C ASP A 25 -42.92 15.85 29.55
N THR A 26 -42.57 15.65 30.82
CA THR A 26 -41.18 15.37 31.25
C THR A 26 -40.60 14.11 30.62
N LYS A 27 -41.41 13.04 30.48
CA LYS A 27 -40.98 11.81 29.78
C LYS A 27 -40.72 12.04 28.29
N CYS A 28 -41.50 12.90 27.63
CA CYS A 28 -41.27 13.22 26.22
C CYS A 28 -39.97 14.00 26.03
N ILE A 29 -39.72 15.00 26.89
CA ILE A 29 -38.47 15.78 26.90
C ILE A 29 -37.25 14.89 27.17
N GLN A 30 -37.34 13.93 28.10
CA GLN A 30 -36.26 12.96 28.34
C GLN A 30 -35.96 12.10 27.11
N VAL A 31 -36.98 11.55 26.44
CA VAL A 31 -36.78 10.76 25.21
C VAL A 31 -36.15 11.60 24.10
N THR A 32 -36.59 12.85 23.89
CA THR A 32 -35.98 13.75 22.91
C THR A 32 -34.52 14.08 23.25
N LYS A 33 -34.19 14.31 24.53
CA LYS A 33 -32.80 14.52 24.97
C LYS A 33 -31.93 13.29 24.73
N ILE A 34 -32.41 12.08 25.05
CA ILE A 34 -31.68 10.83 24.81
C ILE A 34 -31.42 10.65 23.31
N VAL A 35 -32.44 10.83 22.46
CA VAL A 35 -32.28 10.72 21.00
C VAL A 35 -31.27 11.76 20.47
N LEU A 36 -31.33 13.01 20.94
CA LEU A 36 -30.37 14.05 20.53
C LEU A 36 -28.93 13.72 20.97
N ILE A 37 -28.75 13.21 22.18
CA ILE A 37 -27.44 12.76 22.69
C ILE A 37 -26.92 11.59 21.85
N SER A 38 -27.76 10.58 21.54
CA SER A 38 -27.37 9.46 20.67
C SER A 38 -26.99 9.91 19.26
N ILE A 39 -27.66 10.93 18.70
CA ILE A 39 -27.30 11.53 17.41
C ILE A 39 -25.93 12.21 17.49
N ILE A 40 -25.70 13.06 18.50
CA ILE A 40 -24.40 13.73 18.70
C ILE A 40 -23.28 12.71 18.89
N PHE A 41 -23.51 11.65 19.68
CA PHE A 41 -22.51 10.60 19.91
C PHE A 41 -22.23 9.79 18.63
N GLY A 42 -23.26 9.49 17.83
CA GLY A 42 -23.11 8.89 16.50
C GLY A 42 -22.31 9.78 15.54
N PHE A 43 -22.53 11.10 15.57
CA PHE A 43 -21.74 12.07 14.79
C PHE A 43 -20.28 12.13 15.22
N ILE A 44 -20.00 12.08 16.53
CA ILE A 44 -18.64 12.06 17.07
C ILE A 44 -17.92 10.77 16.66
N ILE A 45 -18.57 9.61 16.78
CA ILE A 45 -18.00 8.32 16.33
C ILE A 45 -17.78 8.33 14.81
N PHE A 46 -18.72 8.87 14.04
CA PHE A 46 -18.60 8.99 12.59
C PHE A 46 -17.44 9.90 12.16
N HIS A 47 -17.30 11.09 12.75
CA HIS A 47 -16.18 11.98 12.47
C HIS A 47 -14.86 11.40 12.98
N ALA A 48 -14.83 10.74 14.15
CA ALA A 48 -13.63 10.05 14.62
C ALA A 48 -13.24 8.89 13.70
N ALA A 49 -14.20 8.17 13.10
CA ALA A 49 -13.93 7.13 12.12
C ALA A 49 -13.45 7.70 10.78
N ILE A 50 -14.06 8.79 10.27
CA ILE A 50 -13.58 9.46 9.05
C ILE A 50 -12.21 10.10 9.26
N ILE A 51 -11.98 10.77 10.38
CA ILE A 51 -10.67 11.33 10.73
C ILE A 51 -9.66 10.19 10.93
N GLY A 52 -10.06 9.07 11.55
CA GLY A 52 -9.26 7.86 11.63
C GLY A 52 -8.87 7.32 10.26
N VAL A 53 -9.82 7.19 9.33
CA VAL A 53 -9.58 6.77 7.94
C VAL A 53 -8.74 7.80 7.18
N TYR A 54 -8.91 9.11 7.40
CA TYR A 54 -8.13 10.16 6.75
C TYR A 54 -6.68 10.19 7.25
N LEU A 55 -6.47 10.17 8.57
CA LEU A 55 -5.14 10.11 9.18
C LEU A 55 -4.42 8.78 8.86
N ASN A 56 -5.15 7.65 8.81
CA ASN A 56 -4.61 6.37 8.32
C ASN A 56 -4.61 6.24 6.79
N SER A 57 -5.17 7.16 5.99
CA SER A 57 -5.01 7.10 4.52
C SER A 57 -3.61 7.49 4.06
N SER A 58 -2.81 8.01 5.00
CA SER A 58 -1.34 8.05 4.97
C SER A 58 -0.68 6.65 5.03
N VAL A 59 -1.46 5.59 5.25
CA VAL A 59 -1.02 4.20 5.49
C VAL A 59 -1.76 3.27 4.52
N SER A 60 -1.01 2.48 3.76
CA SER A 60 -1.34 2.03 2.40
C SER A 60 -2.31 0.84 2.26
N PHE A 61 -3.16 0.56 3.26
CA PHE A 61 -3.81 -0.76 3.42
C PHE A 61 -5.32 -0.86 3.06
N TYR A 62 -5.99 0.22 2.64
CA TYR A 62 -7.46 0.33 2.83
C TYR A 62 -8.38 0.25 1.60
N GLY A 63 -7.91 -0.13 0.41
CA GLY A 63 -8.72 -0.19 -0.81
C GLY A 63 -10.03 -1.00 -0.68
N SER A 64 -9.93 -2.25 -0.19
CA SER A 64 -11.08 -3.16 0.00
C SER A 64 -11.89 -2.86 1.27
N LEU A 65 -11.21 -2.54 2.37
CA LEU A 65 -11.81 -2.19 3.66
C LEU A 65 -12.66 -0.92 3.58
N ASN A 66 -12.30 0.06 2.75
CA ASN A 66 -13.14 1.23 2.49
C ASN A 66 -14.51 0.83 1.92
N TYR A 67 -14.56 -0.08 0.95
CA TYR A 67 -15.83 -0.52 0.37
C TYR A 67 -16.70 -1.30 1.37
N ALA A 68 -16.08 -2.19 2.16
CA ALA A 68 -16.75 -2.90 3.25
C ALA A 68 -17.29 -1.92 4.32
N PHE A 69 -16.48 -0.94 4.73
CA PHE A 69 -16.84 0.10 5.68
C PHE A 69 -18.00 0.97 5.18
N PHE A 70 -17.97 1.42 3.91
CA PHE A 70 -19.09 2.14 3.31
C PHE A 70 -20.38 1.31 3.27
N ASN A 71 -20.30 -0.01 3.06
CA ASN A 71 -21.49 -0.87 3.09
C ASN A 71 -22.02 -1.10 4.51
N VAL A 72 -21.14 -1.26 5.50
CA VAL A 72 -21.52 -1.27 6.92
C VAL A 72 -22.17 0.06 7.33
N LEU A 73 -21.63 1.19 6.86
CA LEU A 73 -22.19 2.53 7.08
C LEU A 73 -23.60 2.67 6.48
N LYS A 74 -23.84 2.17 5.25
CA LYS A 74 -25.18 2.11 4.65
C LYS A 74 -26.15 1.31 5.52
N ILE A 75 -25.73 0.17 6.06
CA ILE A 75 -26.56 -0.67 6.95
C ILE A 75 -26.91 0.10 8.23
N PHE A 76 -25.94 0.74 8.89
CA PHE A 76 -26.20 1.56 10.09
C PHE A 76 -27.12 2.75 9.80
N ALA A 77 -26.94 3.44 8.67
CA ALA A 77 -27.84 4.52 8.24
C ALA A 77 -29.27 4.03 8.03
N CYS A 78 -29.45 2.87 7.37
CA CYS A 78 -30.77 2.24 7.21
C CYS A 78 -31.41 1.86 8.55
N ILE A 79 -30.67 1.22 9.46
CA ILE A 79 -31.15 0.87 10.81
C ILE A 79 -31.56 2.13 11.58
N PHE A 80 -30.76 3.20 11.50
CA PHE A 80 -31.06 4.48 12.15
C PHE A 80 -32.35 5.11 11.60
N VAL A 81 -32.52 5.21 10.28
CA VAL A 81 -33.73 5.74 9.63
C VAL A 81 -34.97 4.91 10.00
N LEU A 82 -34.87 3.58 10.03
CA LEU A 82 -35.96 2.69 10.46
C LEU A 82 -36.30 2.87 11.95
N GLY A 83 -35.29 3.00 12.81
CA GLY A 83 -35.45 3.28 14.24
C GLY A 83 -36.18 4.60 14.47
N MET A 84 -35.71 5.69 13.84
CA MET A 84 -36.32 7.02 13.90
C MET A 84 -37.75 7.03 13.36
N SER A 85 -38.02 6.30 12.26
CA SER A 85 -39.37 6.12 11.71
C SER A 85 -40.31 5.44 12.71
N ASN A 86 -39.83 4.42 13.43
CA ASN A 86 -40.61 3.73 14.46
C ASN A 86 -40.84 4.59 15.71
N VAL A 87 -39.86 5.38 16.16
CA VAL A 87 -40.05 6.35 17.26
C VAL A 87 -41.08 7.40 16.85
N SER A 88 -40.95 8.00 15.66
CA SER A 88 -41.90 8.97 15.11
C SER A 88 -43.34 8.41 15.05
N LYS A 89 -43.52 7.19 14.52
CA LYS A 89 -44.81 6.48 14.50
C LYS A 89 -45.38 6.22 15.90
N LYS A 90 -44.55 5.89 16.90
CA LYS A 90 -45.00 5.68 18.29
C LYS A 90 -45.43 7.00 18.96
N CYS A 91 -44.69 8.09 18.72
CA CYS A 91 -45.01 9.41 19.27
C CYS A 91 -46.24 10.05 18.61
N SER A 92 -46.43 9.88 17.30
CA SER A 92 -47.57 10.49 16.56
C SER A 92 -48.94 9.88 16.89
N ARG A 93 -48.97 8.66 17.47
CA ARG A 93 -50.19 7.98 17.95
C ARG A 93 -50.70 8.46 19.30
N LYS A 94 -49.95 9.27 20.06
CA LYS A 94 -50.28 9.66 21.45
C LYS A 94 -50.22 11.17 21.74
N GLY A 95 -49.92 12.00 20.75
CA GLY A 95 -49.65 13.43 20.92
C GLY A 95 -50.76 14.35 20.41
N ASN A 96 -50.93 15.48 21.11
CA ASN A 96 -51.77 16.60 20.68
C ASN A 96 -51.25 17.20 19.35
N VAL A 97 -52.10 17.90 18.58
CA VAL A 97 -51.82 18.29 17.19
C VAL A 97 -50.49 19.06 17.00
N SER A 98 -50.13 19.94 17.94
CA SER A 98 -48.86 20.71 17.87
C SER A 98 -47.61 19.85 18.06
N ILE A 99 -47.67 18.82 18.92
CA ILE A 99 -46.60 17.83 19.13
C ILE A 99 -46.39 17.00 17.86
N LYS A 100 -47.49 16.64 17.18
CA LYS A 100 -47.48 15.94 15.89
C LYS A 100 -46.73 16.75 14.82
N LYS A 101 -46.97 18.07 14.74
CA LYS A 101 -46.25 18.97 13.81
C LYS A 101 -44.75 19.06 14.11
N ARG A 102 -44.35 19.21 15.37
CA ARG A 102 -42.92 19.24 15.77
C ARG A 102 -42.18 17.92 15.50
N ASN A 103 -42.81 16.78 15.81
CA ASN A 103 -42.22 15.46 15.54
C ASN A 103 -42.06 15.20 14.04
N ASN A 104 -43.01 15.63 13.20
CA ASN A 104 -42.88 15.52 11.75
C ASN A 104 -41.70 16.34 11.21
N ILE A 105 -41.48 17.57 11.71
CA ILE A 105 -40.33 18.41 11.31
C ILE A 105 -39.01 17.77 11.76
N LEU A 106 -38.91 17.28 13.00
CA LEU A 106 -37.71 16.61 13.48
C LEU A 106 -37.40 15.34 12.69
N HIS A 107 -38.42 14.53 12.38
CA HIS A 107 -38.27 13.33 11.56
C HIS A 107 -37.83 13.67 10.13
N PHE A 108 -38.43 14.70 9.51
CA PHE A 108 -38.03 15.19 8.19
C PHE A 108 -36.57 15.64 8.16
N ASN A 109 -36.15 16.48 9.13
CA ASN A 109 -34.78 16.97 9.22
C ASN A 109 -33.76 15.83 9.43
N LEU A 110 -34.09 14.81 10.22
CA LEU A 110 -33.19 13.68 10.45
C LEU A 110 -33.09 12.75 9.23
N CYS A 111 -34.20 12.48 8.53
CA CYS A 111 -34.15 11.75 7.26
C CYS A 111 -33.33 12.52 6.22
N TYR A 112 -33.51 13.84 6.12
CA TYR A 112 -32.76 14.71 5.21
C TYR A 112 -31.25 14.70 5.56
N LEU A 113 -30.91 14.80 6.84
CA LEU A 113 -29.52 14.76 7.31
C LEU A 113 -28.85 13.40 7.05
N SER A 114 -29.55 12.28 7.26
CA SER A 114 -29.02 10.95 6.91
C SER A 114 -28.78 10.80 5.40
N VAL A 115 -29.69 11.29 4.56
CA VAL A 115 -29.50 11.31 3.10
C VAL A 115 -28.31 12.21 2.72
N PHE A 116 -28.21 13.40 3.31
CA PHE A 116 -27.10 14.34 3.09
C PHE A 116 -25.74 13.72 3.45
N ILE A 117 -25.63 12.99 4.57
CA ILE A 117 -24.38 12.29 4.94
C ILE A 117 -24.03 11.19 3.94
N VAL A 118 -25.01 10.42 3.46
CA VAL A 118 -24.77 9.38 2.45
C VAL A 118 -24.32 10.00 1.13
N VAL A 119 -24.97 11.07 0.68
CA VAL A 119 -24.57 11.84 -0.52
C VAL A 119 -23.17 12.40 -0.35
N LEU A 120 -22.88 13.13 0.74
CA LEU A 120 -21.55 13.69 1.02
C LEU A 120 -20.45 12.61 1.09
N SER A 121 -20.77 11.42 1.62
CA SER A 121 -19.82 10.31 1.69
C SER A 121 -19.54 9.69 0.31
N VAL A 122 -20.56 9.60 -0.55
CA VAL A 122 -20.42 9.16 -1.94
C VAL A 122 -19.66 10.20 -2.75
N ASP A 123 -20.03 11.48 -2.64
CA ASP A 123 -19.38 12.59 -3.33
C ASP A 123 -17.92 12.74 -2.90
N LEU A 124 -17.61 12.58 -1.60
CA LEU A 124 -16.22 12.59 -1.12
C LEU A 124 -15.44 11.37 -1.63
N GLY A 125 -16.05 10.18 -1.69
CA GLY A 125 -15.42 8.99 -2.27
C GLY A 125 -15.13 9.15 -3.77
N VAL A 126 -16.08 9.71 -4.52
CA VAL A 126 -15.94 10.03 -5.95
C VAL A 126 -14.88 11.13 -6.16
N PHE A 127 -14.89 12.18 -5.35
CA PHE A 127 -13.90 13.27 -5.37
C PHE A 127 -12.49 12.72 -5.11
N MET A 128 -12.30 11.93 -4.04
CA MET A 128 -11.02 11.28 -3.73
C MET A 128 -10.54 10.38 -4.89
N HIS A 129 -11.45 9.64 -5.53
CA HIS A 129 -11.12 8.84 -6.71
C HIS A 129 -10.72 9.72 -7.92
N GLN A 130 -11.39 10.85 -8.14
CA GLN A 130 -11.10 11.79 -9.23
C GLN A 130 -9.70 12.45 -9.13
N PHE A 131 -9.19 12.72 -7.91
CA PHE A 131 -7.80 13.17 -7.68
C PHE A 131 -6.77 12.05 -7.81
N SER A 132 -7.20 10.79 -7.78
CA SER A 132 -6.33 9.63 -7.87
C SER A 132 -5.97 9.23 -9.30
N ASP A 133 -6.65 9.83 -10.28
CA ASP A 133 -6.51 9.61 -11.72
C ASP A 133 -5.92 10.87 -12.39
N ILE A 134 -4.59 10.97 -12.49
CA ILE A 134 -3.90 11.99 -13.29
C ILE A 134 -3.04 11.24 -14.31
N ASN A 135 -2.91 11.77 -15.54
CA ASN A 135 -1.95 11.24 -16.51
C ASN A 135 -0.54 11.29 -15.88
N TYR A 136 0.18 10.17 -15.84
CA TYR A 136 1.48 10.09 -15.17
C TYR A 136 2.55 9.48 -16.07
N GLY A 137 3.78 9.69 -15.62
CA GLY A 137 4.97 9.24 -16.29
C GLY A 137 5.48 10.32 -17.26
N PRO A 138 6.23 9.92 -18.28
CA PRO A 138 6.62 8.53 -18.52
C PRO A 138 7.62 8.00 -17.47
N ILE A 139 7.80 6.69 -17.45
CA ILE A 139 8.85 5.99 -16.68
C ILE A 139 9.65 5.10 -17.62
N THR A 140 10.88 4.77 -17.23
CA THR A 140 11.78 3.94 -18.03
C THR A 140 12.07 2.65 -17.29
N ILE A 141 11.67 1.50 -17.85
CA ILE A 141 11.79 0.17 -17.24
C ILE A 141 12.78 -0.66 -18.05
N ILE A 142 13.76 -1.24 -17.35
CA ILE A 142 14.75 -2.21 -17.85
C ILE A 142 15.08 -2.04 -19.34
N ASN A 143 14.77 -3.00 -20.22
CA ASN A 143 14.09 -4.28 -20.13
C ASN A 143 14.69 -5.27 -21.15
N GLY A 144 15.56 -6.20 -20.71
CA GLY A 144 16.34 -7.07 -21.61
C GLY A 144 17.44 -6.28 -22.31
N ASN A 145 17.60 -6.49 -23.63
CA ASN A 145 18.44 -5.63 -24.48
C ASN A 145 17.70 -4.38 -25.00
N GLN A 146 16.40 -4.27 -24.70
CA GLN A 146 15.55 -3.12 -25.00
C GLN A 146 15.34 -2.29 -23.75
N THR A 147 14.65 -1.17 -23.87
CA THR A 147 14.21 -0.30 -22.79
C THR A 147 12.73 -0.02 -23.00
N GLN A 148 11.92 -0.21 -21.97
CA GLN A 148 10.48 0.02 -22.04
C GLN A 148 10.15 1.42 -21.51
N ILE A 149 9.50 2.23 -22.33
CA ILE A 149 8.90 3.49 -21.88
C ILE A 149 7.43 3.23 -21.59
N HIS A 150 7.04 3.34 -20.32
CA HIS A 150 5.66 3.17 -19.87
C HIS A 150 5.06 4.51 -19.44
N TRP A 151 3.78 4.74 -19.75
CA TRP A 151 3.01 5.87 -19.24
C TRP A 151 1.52 5.55 -19.21
N TYR A 152 0.73 6.45 -18.60
CA TYR A 152 -0.70 6.26 -18.43
C TYR A 152 -1.52 7.50 -18.73
N THR A 153 -2.71 7.23 -19.26
CA THR A 153 -3.76 8.19 -19.58
C THR A 153 -5.01 7.85 -18.75
N LYS A 154 -5.63 8.87 -18.14
CA LYS A 154 -6.87 8.74 -17.36
C LYS A 154 -8.04 8.23 -18.21
N ALA A 155 -8.16 8.79 -19.41
CA ALA A 155 -9.13 8.37 -20.41
C ALA A 155 -8.51 7.28 -21.29
N LYS A 156 -9.34 6.36 -21.81
CA LYS A 156 -8.90 5.44 -22.86
C LYS A 156 -8.73 6.22 -24.16
N THR A 157 -7.51 6.57 -24.51
CA THR A 157 -7.18 7.36 -25.71
C THR A 157 -5.98 6.75 -26.43
N PRO A 158 -5.85 6.93 -27.75
CA PRO A 158 -4.55 6.80 -28.41
C PRO A 158 -3.52 7.71 -27.72
N SER A 159 -2.23 7.41 -27.84
CA SER A 159 -1.17 8.26 -27.29
C SER A 159 0.11 8.19 -28.12
N ILE A 160 0.80 9.33 -28.21
CA ILE A 160 2.04 9.48 -28.99
C ILE A 160 3.23 9.73 -28.06
N VAL A 161 4.31 8.97 -28.28
CA VAL A 161 5.63 9.21 -27.69
C VAL A 161 6.67 9.40 -28.80
N ASN A 162 7.42 10.50 -28.73
CA ASN A 162 8.57 10.75 -29.59
C ASN A 162 9.82 10.30 -28.85
N VAL A 163 10.71 9.53 -29.49
CA VAL A 163 11.98 9.04 -28.93
C VAL A 163 13.10 9.40 -29.92
N GLY A 164 13.88 10.41 -29.57
CA GLY A 164 14.77 11.10 -30.51
C GLY A 164 13.98 11.59 -31.72
N ALA A 165 14.35 11.11 -32.91
CA ALA A 165 13.66 11.41 -34.18
C ALA A 165 12.56 10.40 -34.56
N LYS A 166 12.37 9.31 -33.80
CA LYS A 166 11.34 8.30 -34.05
C LYS A 166 10.03 8.71 -33.36
N VAL A 167 8.90 8.56 -34.06
CA VAL A 167 7.55 8.76 -33.50
C VAL A 167 6.88 7.41 -33.34
N PHE A 168 6.43 7.09 -32.14
CA PHE A 168 5.65 5.89 -31.84
C PHE A 168 4.22 6.31 -31.50
N ASN A 169 3.26 5.73 -32.20
CA ASN A 169 1.84 6.03 -32.08
C ASN A 169 1.12 4.75 -31.62
N ASP A 170 0.72 4.72 -30.36
CA ASP A 170 -0.24 3.71 -29.90
C ASP A 170 -1.64 4.17 -30.31
N SER A 171 -2.12 3.62 -31.42
CA SER A 171 -3.45 3.92 -31.96
C SER A 171 -4.58 3.24 -31.20
N THR A 172 -4.28 2.37 -30.24
CA THR A 172 -5.29 1.64 -29.46
C THR A 172 -5.78 2.52 -28.30
N PRO A 173 -7.10 2.74 -28.15
CA PRO A 173 -7.63 3.46 -26.99
C PRO A 173 -7.50 2.64 -25.69
N THR A 174 -6.34 2.78 -25.04
CA THR A 174 -5.99 2.16 -23.75
C THR A 174 -5.71 3.24 -22.70
N ARG A 175 -5.55 2.82 -21.45
CA ARG A 175 -5.03 3.67 -20.36
C ARG A 175 -3.55 3.44 -20.09
N TYR A 176 -3.03 2.27 -20.46
CA TYR A 176 -1.67 1.84 -20.18
C TYR A 176 -0.95 1.71 -21.49
N HIS A 177 0.08 2.52 -21.67
CA HIS A 177 0.85 2.60 -22.91
C HIS A 177 2.27 2.15 -22.66
N ASN A 178 2.82 1.40 -23.62
CA ASN A 178 4.18 0.88 -23.57
C ASN A 178 4.80 1.00 -24.96
N VAL A 179 6.07 1.40 -25.02
CA VAL A 179 6.91 1.18 -26.20
C VAL A 179 8.22 0.56 -25.79
N LEU A 180 8.65 -0.46 -26.54
CA LEU A 180 10.00 -1.02 -26.45
C LEU A 180 10.89 -0.31 -27.47
N VAL A 181 12.00 0.24 -26.99
CA VAL A 181 13.04 0.89 -27.80
C VAL A 181 14.40 0.25 -27.53
N ASP A 182 15.37 0.45 -28.40
CA ASP A 182 16.73 -0.07 -28.20
C ASP A 182 17.40 0.66 -27.01
N SER A 183 18.19 -0.04 -26.19
CA SER A 183 18.82 0.50 -24.96
C SER A 183 20.00 1.46 -25.18
N SER A 184 20.00 2.24 -26.26
CA SER A 184 20.96 3.35 -26.44
C SER A 184 20.52 4.59 -25.65
N ASP A 185 21.39 5.59 -25.50
CA ASP A 185 20.99 6.90 -24.96
C ASP A 185 19.89 7.54 -25.83
N PHE A 186 18.80 8.02 -25.21
CA PHE A 186 17.73 8.72 -25.94
C PHE A 186 17.03 9.79 -25.08
N SER A 187 16.58 10.86 -25.73
CA SER A 187 15.60 11.79 -25.16
C SER A 187 14.22 11.45 -25.70
N TYR A 188 13.18 11.72 -24.93
CA TYR A 188 11.83 11.38 -25.32
C TYR A 188 10.76 12.32 -24.74
N SER A 189 9.61 12.39 -25.40
CA SER A 189 8.48 13.26 -25.03
C SER A 189 7.13 12.58 -25.27
N VAL A 190 6.23 12.57 -24.28
CA VAL A 190 4.85 12.08 -24.43
C VAL A 190 3.87 13.26 -24.56
N GLN A 191 3.04 13.30 -25.61
CA GLN A 191 2.23 14.49 -25.91
C GLN A 191 1.14 14.81 -24.86
N ASP A 192 0.57 13.79 -24.21
CA ASP A 192 -0.62 13.92 -23.35
C ASP A 192 -0.33 13.93 -21.84
N VAL A 193 0.94 14.04 -21.42
CA VAL A 193 1.34 13.93 -20.00
C VAL A 193 2.05 15.19 -19.52
N THR A 194 1.66 15.71 -18.35
CA THR A 194 2.09 17.04 -17.86
C THR A 194 3.58 17.13 -17.45
N SER A 195 4.27 15.99 -17.43
CA SER A 195 5.72 15.84 -17.16
C SER A 195 6.45 15.24 -18.36
N ALA A 196 5.97 15.52 -19.58
CA ALA A 196 6.25 14.80 -20.83
C ALA A 196 7.70 14.39 -21.14
N GLN A 197 8.69 15.19 -20.74
CA GLN A 197 10.06 15.11 -21.27
C GLN A 197 11.06 14.52 -20.28
N ALA A 198 11.81 13.52 -20.75
CA ALA A 198 12.90 12.91 -20.02
C ALA A 198 14.02 12.44 -20.96
N SER A 199 15.17 12.08 -20.38
CA SER A 199 16.30 11.48 -21.07
C SER A 199 16.69 10.19 -20.35
N TYR A 200 16.79 9.12 -21.12
CA TYR A 200 17.40 7.87 -20.68
C TYR A 200 18.87 7.86 -21.07
N SER A 201 19.71 7.50 -20.11
CA SER A 201 21.10 7.09 -20.33
C SER A 201 21.47 6.08 -19.25
N LEU A 202 22.16 5.02 -19.65
CA LEU A 202 22.63 3.96 -18.75
C LEU A 202 24.12 3.75 -19.04
N PRO A 203 25.02 4.13 -18.12
CA PRO A 203 26.45 4.08 -18.40
C PRO A 203 26.92 2.63 -18.55
N SER A 204 27.91 2.42 -19.43
CA SER A 204 28.55 1.11 -19.64
C SER A 204 29.25 0.56 -18.39
N THR A 205 29.58 1.43 -17.44
CA THR A 205 30.06 1.10 -16.11
C THR A 205 29.15 1.76 -15.09
N ILE A 206 28.42 0.96 -14.31
CA ILE A 206 27.60 1.44 -13.21
C ILE A 206 28.50 1.86 -12.06
N ARG A 207 28.32 3.10 -11.60
CA ARG A 207 28.97 3.67 -10.43
C ARG A 207 28.09 3.47 -9.19
N LYS A 208 26.77 3.66 -9.32
CA LYS A 208 25.82 3.55 -8.20
C LYS A 208 24.44 3.10 -8.66
N PHE A 209 23.82 2.17 -7.93
CA PHE A 209 22.38 1.95 -7.98
C PHE A 209 21.74 2.04 -6.59
N VAL A 210 20.43 2.21 -6.56
CA VAL A 210 19.64 2.17 -5.31
C VAL A 210 18.81 0.88 -5.28
N VAL A 211 18.61 0.32 -4.10
CA VAL A 211 17.65 -0.75 -3.83
C VAL A 211 16.59 -0.22 -2.86
N MET A 212 15.33 -0.25 -3.29
CA MET A 212 14.18 0.22 -2.52
C MET A 212 12.92 -0.50 -3.01
N THR A 213 12.26 -1.23 -2.13
CA THR A 213 11.16 -2.15 -2.47
C THR A 213 10.04 -2.00 -1.45
N ASP A 214 8.86 -2.56 -1.73
CA ASP A 214 7.73 -2.55 -0.79
C ASP A 214 7.30 -1.10 -0.50
N ILE A 215 7.08 -0.35 -1.58
CA ILE A 215 6.76 1.07 -1.55
C ILE A 215 5.26 1.27 -1.32
N HIS A 216 4.40 0.33 -1.74
CA HIS A 216 2.95 0.34 -1.47
C HIS A 216 2.30 1.72 -1.73
N GLN A 217 2.44 2.26 -2.95
CA GLN A 217 1.90 3.59 -3.34
C GLN A 217 2.53 4.82 -2.68
N ASN A 218 3.49 4.66 -1.77
CA ASN A 218 4.05 5.74 -0.97
C ASN A 218 5.11 6.57 -1.72
N SER A 219 4.65 7.42 -2.65
CA SER A 219 5.52 8.26 -3.48
C SER A 219 6.25 9.38 -2.73
N LYS A 220 5.93 9.63 -1.44
CA LYS A 220 6.65 10.58 -0.57
C LYS A 220 8.16 10.32 -0.62
N TYR A 221 8.56 9.08 -0.39
CA TYR A 221 9.98 8.72 -0.29
C TYR A 221 10.64 8.70 -1.66
N MET A 222 9.98 8.13 -2.66
CA MET A 222 10.42 8.15 -4.06
C MET A 222 10.73 9.58 -4.54
N LYS A 223 9.82 10.54 -4.30
CA LYS A 223 10.03 11.97 -4.63
C LYS A 223 11.22 12.60 -3.92
N SER A 224 11.48 12.21 -2.67
CA SER A 224 12.59 12.74 -1.87
C SER A 224 13.96 12.15 -2.24
N MET A 225 14.02 11.17 -3.15
CA MET A 225 15.28 10.54 -3.52
C MET A 225 16.17 11.50 -4.32
N ASP A 226 17.35 11.80 -3.76
CA ASP A 226 18.48 12.30 -4.54
C ASP A 226 18.72 11.41 -5.78
N GLN A 227 18.89 12.06 -6.94
CA GLN A 227 19.01 11.44 -8.26
C GLN A 227 20.46 11.14 -8.67
N ASP A 228 21.45 11.29 -7.77
CA ASP A 228 22.83 10.81 -7.99
C ASP A 228 22.93 9.27 -7.91
N TYR A 229 22.28 8.58 -8.83
CA TYR A 229 22.41 7.14 -9.07
C TYR A 229 22.14 6.83 -10.56
N ASP A 230 22.52 5.65 -11.03
CA ASP A 230 22.43 5.27 -12.44
C ASP A 230 21.09 4.56 -12.74
N PHE A 231 20.64 3.65 -11.86
CA PHE A 231 19.30 3.04 -11.90
C PHE A 231 18.77 2.69 -10.50
N ASN A 232 17.46 2.40 -10.40
CA ASN A 232 16.83 1.91 -9.17
C ASN A 232 16.37 0.44 -9.32
N LEU A 233 16.68 -0.40 -8.35
CA LEU A 233 16.31 -1.81 -8.25
C LEU A 233 15.14 -1.97 -7.27
N LEU A 234 14.02 -2.44 -7.79
CA LEU A 234 12.78 -2.70 -7.07
C LEU A 234 12.59 -4.21 -6.97
N ASN A 235 12.43 -4.73 -5.75
CA ASN A 235 12.32 -6.18 -5.49
C ASN A 235 10.87 -6.64 -5.32
N GLY A 236 9.88 -5.82 -5.71
CA GLY A 236 8.46 -6.07 -5.59
C GLY A 236 7.71 -5.06 -4.71
N ASP A 237 6.42 -5.28 -4.55
CA ASP A 237 5.44 -4.54 -3.75
C ASP A 237 5.51 -3.01 -3.91
N TYR A 238 5.72 -2.58 -5.15
CA TYR A 238 5.56 -1.16 -5.53
C TYR A 238 4.08 -0.75 -5.58
N SER A 239 3.16 -1.72 -5.63
CA SER A 239 1.71 -1.58 -5.51
C SER A 239 1.18 -2.26 -4.24
N SER A 240 -0.08 -2.03 -3.85
CA SER A 240 -0.67 -2.64 -2.63
C SER A 240 -1.70 -3.72 -2.94
N GLY A 241 -2.21 -3.76 -4.17
CA GLY A 241 -3.16 -4.76 -4.66
C GLY A 241 -2.94 -5.10 -6.13
N GLY A 242 -1.71 -4.92 -6.64
CA GLY A 242 -1.34 -5.32 -8.00
C GLY A 242 -1.93 -4.46 -9.10
N MET A 243 -2.56 -3.35 -8.75
CA MET A 243 -3.24 -2.52 -9.72
C MET A 243 -2.24 -1.56 -10.39
N ALA A 244 -2.21 -1.51 -11.71
CA ALA A 244 -1.30 -0.64 -12.44
C ALA A 244 -1.57 0.86 -12.17
N HIS A 245 -2.80 1.23 -11.78
CA HIS A 245 -3.13 2.58 -11.28
C HIS A 245 -2.53 2.92 -9.90
N GLU A 246 -2.11 1.92 -9.11
CA GLU A 246 -1.42 2.13 -7.82
C GLU A 246 0.07 2.35 -8.04
N PHE A 247 0.67 1.51 -8.88
CA PHE A 247 2.01 1.71 -9.43
C PHE A 247 2.18 3.11 -10.05
N SER A 248 1.14 3.58 -10.75
CA SER A 248 1.05 4.96 -11.26
C SER A 248 1.31 6.04 -10.20
N ARG A 249 0.77 5.85 -8.99
CA ARG A 249 0.93 6.80 -7.89
C ARG A 249 2.35 6.75 -7.32
N THR A 250 2.93 5.55 -7.21
CA THR A 250 4.31 5.32 -6.74
C THR A 250 5.33 6.11 -7.56
N PHE A 251 5.23 6.06 -8.90
CA PHE A 251 6.20 6.67 -9.82
C PHE A 251 5.74 8.02 -10.42
N ARG A 252 4.65 8.61 -9.91
CA ARG A 252 4.07 9.84 -10.45
C ARG A 252 5.02 11.04 -10.49
N ASP A 253 6.03 11.04 -9.61
CA ASP A 253 7.00 12.13 -9.45
C ASP A 253 8.46 11.68 -9.78
N ILE A 254 8.67 10.47 -10.35
CA ILE A 254 9.98 9.97 -10.85
C ILE A 254 9.90 9.66 -12.34
N HIS A 255 10.67 10.38 -13.15
CA HIS A 255 10.70 10.20 -14.62
C HIS A 255 12.11 10.13 -15.22
N GLN A 256 13.16 10.36 -14.42
CA GLN A 256 14.52 10.64 -14.94
C GLN A 256 15.51 9.49 -14.80
N LYS A 257 15.17 8.43 -14.05
CA LYS A 257 16.09 7.31 -13.79
C LYS A 257 15.40 5.99 -14.12
N PRO A 258 16.09 5.10 -14.84
CA PRO A 258 15.52 3.80 -15.16
C PRO A 258 15.35 2.95 -13.92
N ILE A 259 14.30 2.14 -13.94
CA ILE A 259 13.97 1.19 -12.89
C ILE A 259 14.08 -0.23 -13.43
N ILE A 260 14.46 -1.17 -12.57
CA ILE A 260 14.37 -2.60 -12.85
C ILE A 260 13.59 -3.27 -11.74
N MET A 261 12.71 -4.19 -12.10
CA MET A 261 11.65 -4.66 -11.22
C MET A 261 11.59 -6.19 -11.17
N ALA A 262 11.53 -6.73 -9.96
CA ALA A 262 10.89 -8.01 -9.65
C ALA A 262 9.39 -7.78 -9.37
N VAL A 263 8.61 -8.86 -9.30
CA VAL A 263 7.19 -8.85 -8.91
C VAL A 263 7.08 -9.32 -7.46
N GLY A 264 6.40 -8.56 -6.60
CA GLY A 264 6.08 -8.97 -5.23
C GLY A 264 4.74 -9.69 -5.09
N ASN A 265 4.38 -10.13 -3.89
CA ASN A 265 3.10 -10.82 -3.70
C ASN A 265 1.89 -9.89 -3.75
N HIS A 266 2.04 -8.60 -3.43
CA HIS A 266 0.97 -7.64 -3.65
C HIS A 266 0.84 -7.29 -5.13
N ASP A 267 1.95 -7.22 -5.87
CA ASP A 267 1.94 -6.90 -7.30
C ASP A 267 1.18 -7.93 -8.14
N ALA A 268 1.31 -9.22 -7.81
CA ALA A 268 0.62 -10.30 -8.50
C ALA A 268 -0.92 -10.36 -8.31
N LEU A 269 -1.52 -9.48 -7.50
CA LEU A 269 -2.95 -9.50 -7.18
C LEU A 269 -3.85 -8.83 -8.22
N GLY A 270 -3.29 -8.13 -9.22
CA GLY A 270 -4.05 -7.20 -10.08
C GLY A 270 -3.60 -7.18 -11.54
N ASP A 271 -3.64 -6.00 -12.16
CA ASP A 271 -3.41 -5.80 -13.58
C ASP A 271 -1.99 -5.30 -13.96
N ILE A 272 -1.03 -5.44 -13.04
CA ILE A 272 0.36 -4.96 -13.20
C ILE A 272 1.13 -5.59 -14.37
N ASP A 273 0.77 -6.78 -14.82
CA ASP A 273 1.47 -7.45 -15.94
C ASP A 273 1.39 -6.63 -17.24
N GLN A 274 0.39 -5.74 -17.36
CA GLN A 274 0.27 -4.74 -18.43
C GLN A 274 1.39 -3.69 -18.40
N VAL A 275 2.09 -3.55 -17.27
CA VAL A 275 3.25 -2.68 -17.03
C VAL A 275 4.55 -3.48 -17.07
N VAL A 276 4.65 -4.59 -16.32
CA VAL A 276 5.94 -5.26 -16.10
C VAL A 276 6.43 -6.03 -17.33
N GLN A 277 5.52 -6.66 -18.08
CA GLN A 277 5.77 -7.34 -19.37
C GLN A 277 7.07 -8.18 -19.40
N ARG A 278 7.27 -9.06 -18.41
CA ARG A 278 8.47 -9.89 -18.24
C ARG A 278 8.13 -11.32 -17.82
N GLU A 279 9.08 -12.21 -18.05
CA GLU A 279 9.05 -13.58 -17.52
C GLU A 279 9.22 -13.60 -16.00
N GLU A 280 8.74 -14.67 -15.36
CA GLU A 280 8.75 -14.83 -13.90
C GLU A 280 10.17 -15.02 -13.33
N HIS A 281 11.08 -15.59 -14.11
CA HIS A 281 12.50 -15.69 -13.81
C HIS A 281 13.28 -15.17 -15.02
N PHE A 282 14.21 -14.25 -14.81
CA PHE A 282 15.00 -13.68 -15.92
C PHE A 282 16.37 -13.20 -15.45
N TYR A 283 17.31 -13.17 -16.37
CA TYR A 283 18.63 -12.55 -16.18
C TYR A 283 18.66 -11.21 -16.90
N GLN A 284 19.23 -10.20 -16.24
CA GLN A 284 19.52 -8.91 -16.83
C GLN A 284 21.00 -8.56 -16.68
N LYS A 285 21.64 -8.23 -17.79
CA LYS A 285 22.93 -7.52 -17.78
C LYS A 285 22.70 -6.01 -17.74
N ILE A 286 23.45 -5.30 -16.88
CA ILE A 286 23.51 -3.84 -16.84
C ILE A 286 24.99 -3.43 -16.69
N GLY A 287 25.61 -2.93 -17.76
CA GLY A 287 27.04 -2.57 -17.73
C GLY A 287 27.91 -3.78 -17.35
N GLN A 288 28.62 -3.66 -16.23
CA GLN A 288 29.43 -4.74 -15.62
C GLN A 288 28.67 -5.64 -14.63
N LEU A 289 27.37 -5.42 -14.44
CA LEU A 289 26.52 -6.13 -13.47
C LEU A 289 25.66 -7.21 -14.13
N GLY A 290 25.56 -8.36 -13.47
CA GLY A 290 24.58 -9.42 -13.76
C GLY A 290 23.53 -9.51 -12.66
N LEU A 291 22.24 -9.52 -13.02
CA LEU A 291 21.13 -9.58 -12.10
C LEU A 291 20.24 -10.78 -12.43
N TYR A 292 20.12 -11.74 -11.52
CA TYR A 292 19.18 -12.86 -11.64
C TYR A 292 17.93 -12.59 -10.81
N PHE A 293 16.79 -12.45 -11.47
CA PHE A 293 15.49 -12.27 -10.84
C PHE A 293 14.80 -13.62 -10.71
N ILE A 294 14.36 -13.96 -9.49
CA ILE A 294 13.63 -15.19 -9.19
C ILE A 294 12.39 -14.90 -8.37
N GLN A 295 11.28 -15.53 -8.76
CA GLN A 295 10.03 -15.57 -8.00
C GLN A 295 9.94 -16.91 -7.28
N VAL A 296 9.48 -16.89 -6.02
CA VAL A 296 9.30 -18.12 -5.23
C VAL A 296 8.00 -18.12 -4.43
N LEU A 297 7.22 -17.04 -4.52
CA LEU A 297 5.95 -16.84 -3.83
C LEU A 297 4.79 -17.41 -4.64
N ASN A 298 3.71 -17.80 -3.96
CA ASN A 298 2.57 -18.47 -4.58
C ASN A 298 1.60 -17.48 -5.26
N THR A 299 2.14 -16.64 -6.15
CA THR A 299 1.45 -15.55 -6.87
C THR A 299 0.14 -15.98 -7.54
N ASP A 300 0.08 -17.23 -8.02
CA ASP A 300 -1.09 -17.81 -8.71
C ASP A 300 -2.27 -18.11 -7.77
N ASN A 301 -2.10 -17.92 -6.46
CA ASN A 301 -3.11 -18.19 -5.44
C ASN A 301 -3.32 -16.96 -4.54
N LEU A 302 -4.35 -16.17 -4.82
CA LEU A 302 -4.70 -14.93 -4.09
C LEU A 302 -4.79 -15.10 -2.56
N ILE A 303 -5.15 -16.29 -2.06
CA ILE A 303 -5.27 -16.57 -0.61
C ILE A 303 -3.89 -16.83 0.04
N ASN A 304 -2.93 -17.34 -0.75
CA ASN A 304 -1.63 -17.81 -0.25
C ASN A 304 -0.44 -17.09 -0.92
N CYS A 305 -0.68 -16.00 -1.64
CA CYS A 305 0.32 -15.25 -2.41
C CYS A 305 1.56 -14.84 -1.59
N GLN A 306 1.36 -14.51 -0.31
CA GLN A 306 2.41 -14.18 0.68
C GLN A 306 3.26 -15.38 1.14
N TRP A 307 3.00 -16.61 0.69
CA TRP A 307 3.74 -17.80 1.11
C TRP A 307 4.54 -18.40 -0.04
N ILE A 308 5.67 -19.02 0.28
CA ILE A 308 6.48 -19.71 -0.74
C ILE A 308 5.71 -20.88 -1.39
N ASN A 309 5.89 -21.03 -2.70
CA ASN A 309 5.50 -22.21 -3.44
C ASN A 309 6.75 -23.05 -3.71
N LYS A 310 6.78 -24.31 -3.24
CA LYS A 310 7.95 -25.18 -3.39
C LYS A 310 8.28 -25.48 -4.86
N THR A 311 7.27 -25.58 -5.72
CA THR A 311 7.48 -25.77 -7.16
C THR A 311 8.21 -24.57 -7.76
N LYS A 312 7.77 -23.34 -7.45
CA LYS A 312 8.44 -22.10 -7.89
C LYS A 312 9.84 -21.95 -7.29
N VAL A 313 10.08 -22.42 -6.06
CA VAL A 313 11.45 -22.52 -5.50
C VAL A 313 12.32 -23.45 -6.35
N ASP A 314 11.83 -24.63 -6.70
CA ASP A 314 12.58 -25.61 -7.49
C ASP A 314 12.81 -25.13 -8.94
N GLU A 315 11.82 -24.45 -9.54
CA GLU A 315 11.91 -23.78 -10.85
C GLU A 315 12.93 -22.63 -10.84
N ALA A 316 12.91 -21.79 -9.80
CA ALA A 316 13.91 -20.73 -9.60
C ALA A 316 15.33 -21.28 -9.46
N MET A 317 15.53 -22.35 -8.68
CA MET A 317 16.85 -22.98 -8.55
C MET A 317 17.31 -23.61 -9.85
N LYS A 318 16.41 -24.29 -10.58
CA LYS A 318 16.69 -24.83 -11.91
C LYS A 318 17.11 -23.72 -12.87
N PHE A 319 16.35 -22.62 -12.92
CA PHE A 319 16.66 -21.45 -13.73
C PHE A 319 18.06 -20.91 -13.41
N LEU A 320 18.41 -20.73 -12.14
CA LEU A 320 19.75 -20.28 -11.74
C LEU A 320 20.84 -21.25 -12.23
N HIS A 321 20.71 -22.55 -11.94
CA HIS A 321 21.68 -23.57 -12.38
C HIS A 321 21.87 -23.59 -13.90
N GLU A 322 20.79 -23.52 -14.67
CA GLU A 322 20.86 -23.53 -16.14
C GLU A 322 21.44 -22.23 -16.70
N ASN A 323 21.19 -21.08 -16.06
CA ASN A 323 21.52 -19.75 -16.60
C ASN A 323 22.75 -19.07 -15.96
N MET A 324 23.46 -19.70 -15.02
CA MET A 324 24.72 -19.15 -14.46
C MET A 324 25.78 -18.86 -15.53
N HIS A 325 25.72 -19.51 -16.69
CA HIS A 325 26.62 -19.23 -17.81
C HIS A 325 26.47 -17.82 -18.39
N LEU A 326 25.29 -17.19 -18.27
CA LEU A 326 25.03 -15.84 -18.78
C LEU A 326 25.91 -14.77 -18.10
N SER A 327 26.27 -14.97 -16.83
CA SER A 327 27.01 -14.00 -16.02
C SER A 327 28.53 -14.23 -15.93
N GLN A 328 29.08 -15.18 -16.69
CA GLN A 328 30.52 -15.47 -16.69
C GLN A 328 31.40 -14.21 -16.91
N ASN A 329 30.93 -13.33 -17.80
CA ASN A 329 31.60 -12.09 -18.21
C ASN A 329 31.15 -10.85 -17.42
N ASP A 330 30.38 -11.00 -16.34
CA ASP A 330 30.04 -9.88 -15.44
C ASP A 330 31.12 -9.74 -14.36
N GLU A 331 31.27 -8.57 -13.75
CA GLU A 331 32.21 -8.35 -12.64
C GLU A 331 31.54 -8.61 -11.28
N HIS A 332 30.25 -8.30 -11.20
CA HIS A 332 29.43 -8.38 -10.01
C HIS A 332 28.07 -9.00 -10.36
N VAL A 333 27.73 -10.10 -9.68
CA VAL A 333 26.45 -10.77 -9.85
C VAL A 333 25.61 -10.56 -8.59
N PHE A 334 24.31 -10.33 -8.77
CA PHE A 334 23.34 -10.24 -7.68
C PHE A 334 22.14 -11.12 -7.98
N ILE A 335 21.54 -11.67 -6.94
CA ILE A 335 20.24 -12.36 -7.02
C ILE A 335 19.18 -11.44 -6.42
N VAL A 336 18.01 -11.39 -7.05
CA VAL A 336 16.88 -10.56 -6.64
C VAL A 336 15.67 -11.47 -6.47
N SER A 337 15.05 -11.46 -5.29
CA SER A 337 13.81 -12.19 -5.03
C SER A 337 12.99 -11.48 -3.98
N HIS A 338 11.69 -11.29 -4.20
CA HIS A 338 10.84 -10.58 -3.24
C HIS A 338 10.87 -11.24 -1.85
N GLN A 339 10.68 -12.56 -1.79
CA GLN A 339 10.86 -13.35 -0.58
C GLN A 339 12.31 -13.32 -0.10
N ALA A 340 12.52 -13.05 1.19
CA ALA A 340 13.82 -13.09 1.82
C ALA A 340 14.34 -14.52 2.07
N VAL A 341 15.63 -14.73 1.78
CA VAL A 341 16.40 -15.94 2.16
C VAL A 341 16.61 -15.98 3.68
N TYR A 342 17.11 -14.87 4.21
CA TYR A 342 17.27 -14.58 5.63
C TYR A 342 16.50 -13.28 5.94
N SER A 343 15.76 -13.22 7.04
CA SER A 343 15.04 -12.00 7.45
C SER A 343 14.82 -11.91 8.95
N THR A 344 14.62 -10.70 9.49
CA THR A 344 14.22 -10.44 10.88
C THR A 344 12.80 -9.91 11.07
N GLY A 345 12.02 -9.72 9.99
CA GLY A 345 10.66 -9.15 10.01
C GLY A 345 9.55 -10.10 10.49
N GLU A 346 8.30 -9.81 10.16
CA GLU A 346 7.12 -10.58 10.60
C GLU A 346 6.99 -11.95 9.90
N PHE A 347 7.11 -11.97 8.57
CA PHE A 347 6.98 -13.15 7.73
C PHE A 347 8.19 -14.07 7.91
N GLY A 348 9.39 -13.54 7.72
CA GLY A 348 10.66 -14.22 7.95
C GLY A 348 11.12 -15.16 6.83
N SER A 349 12.13 -15.97 7.17
CA SER A 349 12.67 -16.99 6.29
C SER A 349 11.76 -18.20 6.12
N ALA A 350 11.77 -18.78 4.93
CA ALA A 350 11.14 -20.05 4.64
C ALA A 350 12.20 -21.14 4.44
N GLU A 351 12.29 -22.09 5.38
CA GLU A 351 13.36 -23.11 5.47
C GLU A 351 13.69 -23.82 4.15
N TYR A 352 12.68 -24.17 3.35
CA TYR A 352 12.90 -24.85 2.06
C TYR A 352 13.67 -23.96 1.07
N PHE A 353 13.28 -22.69 0.96
CA PHE A 353 13.94 -21.71 0.10
C PHE A 353 15.34 -21.34 0.62
N THR A 354 15.47 -21.11 1.93
CA THR A 354 16.76 -20.82 2.57
C THR A 354 17.77 -21.93 2.29
N ARG A 355 17.41 -23.20 2.54
CA ARG A 355 18.29 -24.35 2.29
C ARG A 355 18.63 -24.48 0.80
N LYS A 356 17.67 -24.30 -0.10
CA LYS A 356 17.89 -24.38 -1.54
C LYS A 356 18.84 -23.30 -2.06
N MET A 357 18.71 -22.07 -1.55
CA MET A 357 19.65 -21.00 -1.87
C MET A 357 21.05 -21.26 -1.29
N GLU A 358 21.16 -21.79 -0.08
CA GLU A 358 22.46 -22.19 0.50
C GLU A 358 23.14 -23.31 -0.32
N GLU A 359 22.40 -24.37 -0.70
CA GLU A 359 22.85 -25.44 -1.59
C GLU A 359 23.35 -24.88 -2.94
N PHE A 360 22.63 -23.92 -3.52
CA PHE A 360 23.01 -23.26 -4.76
C PHE A 360 24.28 -22.40 -4.61
N LEU A 361 24.39 -21.57 -3.58
CA LEU A 361 25.54 -20.68 -3.39
C LEU A 361 26.81 -21.46 -3.03
N ASP A 362 26.70 -22.52 -2.21
CA ASP A 362 27.83 -23.37 -1.83
C ASP A 362 28.33 -24.25 -2.99
N SER A 363 27.48 -24.56 -3.97
CA SER A 363 27.89 -25.25 -5.22
C SER A 363 28.54 -24.33 -6.25
N HIS A 364 28.49 -23.00 -6.05
CA HIS A 364 29.14 -22.01 -6.93
C HIS A 364 30.09 -21.07 -6.15
N PRO A 365 31.11 -21.59 -5.44
CA PRO A 365 31.99 -20.77 -4.60
C PRO A 365 32.89 -19.81 -5.41
N THR A 366 33.08 -20.07 -6.70
CA THR A 366 33.79 -19.19 -7.65
C THR A 366 32.87 -18.20 -8.37
N SER A 367 31.56 -18.22 -8.08
CA SER A 367 30.64 -17.24 -8.65
C SER A 367 30.96 -15.85 -8.12
N LYS A 368 30.80 -14.85 -8.98
CA LYS A 368 30.94 -13.44 -8.62
C LYS A 368 29.68 -12.92 -7.91
N ILE A 369 28.91 -13.78 -7.26
CA ILE A 369 27.69 -13.40 -6.52
C ILE A 369 28.10 -12.59 -5.30
N ARG A 370 27.65 -11.35 -5.23
CA ARG A 370 28.06 -10.35 -4.24
C ARG A 370 27.02 -10.18 -3.14
N ALA A 371 25.75 -10.09 -3.54
CA ALA A 371 24.63 -10.05 -2.60
C ALA A 371 23.34 -10.67 -3.17
N VAL A 372 22.44 -11.05 -2.27
CA VAL A 372 21.02 -11.32 -2.55
C VAL A 372 20.19 -10.16 -2.00
N PHE A 373 19.32 -9.57 -2.81
CA PHE A 373 18.41 -8.49 -2.42
C PHE A 373 16.96 -8.97 -2.40
N SER A 374 16.23 -8.61 -1.33
CA SER A 374 14.84 -9.01 -1.10
C SER A 374 13.97 -7.89 -0.52
N GLY A 375 12.66 -8.15 -0.42
CA GLY A 375 11.64 -7.31 0.19
C GLY A 375 10.80 -8.11 1.18
N HIS A 376 9.47 -8.01 1.05
CA HIS A 376 8.41 -8.76 1.72
C HIS A 376 8.22 -8.49 3.21
N ASP A 377 9.31 -8.54 3.99
CA ASP A 377 9.32 -8.12 5.38
C ASP A 377 9.59 -6.61 5.45
N HIS A 378 8.68 -5.82 6.04
CA HIS A 378 8.76 -4.35 6.04
C HIS A 378 9.75 -3.78 7.08
N VAL A 379 10.99 -4.24 7.01
CA VAL A 379 12.16 -3.80 7.79
C VAL A 379 13.40 -3.76 6.91
N PHE A 380 14.41 -2.99 7.30
CA PHE A 380 15.76 -3.28 6.83
C PHE A 380 16.32 -4.47 7.61
N THR A 381 16.95 -5.42 6.93
CA THR A 381 17.81 -6.44 7.57
C THR A 381 19.06 -6.70 6.70
N SER A 382 20.18 -7.02 7.34
CA SER A 382 21.43 -7.43 6.68
C SER A 382 22.06 -8.66 7.35
N PHE A 383 22.57 -9.57 6.53
CA PHE A 383 23.33 -10.76 6.93
C PHE A 383 24.57 -10.92 6.04
N GLN A 384 25.57 -11.67 6.52
CA GLN A 384 26.73 -12.04 5.71
C GLN A 384 27.17 -13.49 5.97
N ARG A 385 27.25 -14.29 4.90
CA ARG A 385 27.70 -15.70 4.92
C ARG A 385 28.67 -15.92 3.76
N ASN A 386 29.80 -16.57 3.99
CA ASN A 386 30.79 -16.88 2.94
C ASN A 386 31.18 -15.68 2.05
N ASN A 387 31.40 -14.51 2.67
CA ASN A 387 31.65 -13.21 2.02
C ASN A 387 30.49 -12.67 1.14
N GLN A 388 29.34 -13.34 1.05
CA GLN A 388 28.13 -12.89 0.35
C GLN A 388 27.19 -12.17 1.32
N PHE A 389 26.60 -11.06 0.88
CA PHE A 389 25.60 -10.33 1.66
C PHE A 389 24.17 -10.77 1.33
N PHE A 390 23.27 -10.65 2.30
CA PHE A 390 21.83 -10.86 2.11
C PHE A 390 21.10 -9.69 2.73
N PHE A 391 20.29 -8.99 1.94
CA PHE A 391 19.59 -7.78 2.35
C PHE A 391 18.09 -7.93 2.21
N VAL A 392 17.37 -7.56 3.27
CA VAL A 392 15.93 -7.29 3.24
C VAL A 392 15.79 -5.78 3.13
N ASN A 393 15.10 -5.32 2.09
CA ASN A 393 14.93 -3.91 1.76
C ASN A 393 13.46 -3.47 1.77
N GLY A 394 12.55 -4.27 2.36
CA GLY A 394 11.09 -4.05 2.35
C GLY A 394 10.57 -2.83 3.12
N ALA A 395 11.45 -1.93 3.54
CA ALA A 395 11.07 -0.71 4.24
C ALA A 395 11.00 0.52 3.30
N GLY A 396 10.63 0.36 2.04
CA GLY A 396 10.56 1.47 1.08
C GLY A 396 9.34 2.39 1.25
N GLY A 397 8.22 1.90 1.79
CA GLY A 397 7.03 2.74 1.96
C GLY A 397 5.79 2.07 2.58
N GLY A 398 5.75 0.73 2.62
CA GLY A 398 4.73 -0.06 3.32
C GLY A 398 4.73 0.12 4.84
N THR A 399 3.67 -0.36 5.49
CA THR A 399 3.54 -0.30 6.96
C THR A 399 4.66 -1.11 7.62
N LEU A 400 5.63 -0.42 8.24
CA LEU A 400 6.78 -1.07 8.89
C LEU A 400 6.34 -2.16 9.89
N ASP A 401 6.83 -3.38 9.68
CA ASP A 401 6.41 -4.58 10.42
C ASP A 401 6.40 -4.29 11.92
N PRO A 402 5.34 -4.63 12.64
CA PRO A 402 5.29 -4.41 14.07
C PRO A 402 6.29 -5.31 14.78
N VAL A 403 6.90 -4.78 15.84
CA VAL A 403 7.57 -5.63 16.81
C VAL A 403 6.51 -6.26 17.71
N PHE A 404 6.15 -7.53 17.48
CA PHE A 404 5.25 -8.24 18.38
C PHE A 404 5.81 -9.58 18.87
N ASP A 405 5.87 -9.71 20.20
CA ASP A 405 5.98 -11.01 20.84
C ASP A 405 4.62 -11.73 20.84
N PHE A 406 4.37 -12.47 19.77
CA PHE A 406 3.45 -13.59 19.82
C PHE A 406 4.18 -14.90 19.48
N GLY A 407 5.20 -15.21 20.31
CA GLY A 407 5.72 -16.56 20.43
C GLY A 407 7.21 -16.75 20.15
N LYS A 408 8.07 -15.79 20.54
CA LYS A 408 9.56 -15.78 20.53
C LYS A 408 10.27 -14.86 19.52
N ARG A 409 9.56 -14.12 18.67
CA ARG A 409 10.21 -13.16 17.74
C ARG A 409 9.91 -11.71 18.11
N SER A 410 10.59 -11.20 19.13
CA SER A 410 10.43 -9.82 19.58
C SER A 410 11.78 -9.12 19.74
N TRP A 411 11.86 -7.91 19.18
CA TRP A 411 12.98 -6.98 19.35
C TRP A 411 12.45 -5.55 19.49
N SER A 412 12.17 -5.12 20.72
CA SER A 412 11.48 -3.84 21.02
C SER A 412 12.28 -2.57 20.69
N SER A 413 13.49 -2.71 20.15
CA SER A 413 14.37 -1.63 19.74
C SER A 413 14.04 -1.11 18.33
N ALA A 414 14.51 0.10 18.02
CA ALA A 414 14.48 0.62 16.64
C ALA A 414 15.56 -0.01 15.73
N GLU A 415 16.54 -0.69 16.34
CA GLU A 415 17.70 -1.31 15.70
C GLU A 415 18.02 -2.67 16.36
N LEU A 416 18.42 -3.66 15.57
CA LEU A 416 19.09 -4.88 16.03
C LEU A 416 20.54 -4.90 15.56
N SER A 417 21.38 -5.67 16.26
CA SER A 417 22.81 -5.79 15.95
C SER A 417 23.40 -7.15 16.29
N GLY A 418 24.34 -7.60 15.45
CA GLY A 418 25.18 -8.78 15.65
C GLY A 418 24.49 -10.11 15.33
N PRO A 419 25.26 -11.22 15.36
CA PRO A 419 24.69 -12.56 15.30
C PRO A 419 23.67 -12.77 16.42
N MET A 420 22.51 -13.30 16.05
CA MET A 420 21.41 -13.59 16.96
C MET A 420 21.24 -15.10 17.14
N PRO A 421 20.62 -15.57 18.22
CA PRO A 421 20.33 -16.99 18.41
C PRO A 421 19.29 -17.48 17.40
N VAL A 422 19.56 -18.62 16.76
CA VAL A 422 18.54 -19.36 15.99
C VAL A 422 17.64 -20.10 16.96
N ILE A 423 16.35 -19.77 16.97
CA ILE A 423 15.35 -20.28 17.93
C ILE A 423 14.35 -21.24 17.25
N ASN A 424 14.05 -21.01 15.97
CA ASN A 424 13.13 -21.80 15.15
C ASN A 424 13.39 -21.57 13.64
N SER A 425 12.59 -22.20 12.78
CA SER A 425 12.68 -22.12 11.31
C SER A 425 12.38 -20.76 10.69
N LYS A 426 11.76 -19.80 11.40
CA LYS A 426 11.66 -18.40 10.93
C LYS A 426 12.96 -17.62 11.15
N THR A 427 13.76 -18.01 12.15
CA THR A 427 15.01 -17.33 12.56
C THR A 427 16.27 -17.90 11.87
N LEU A 428 16.11 -18.50 10.69
CA LEU A 428 17.24 -19.04 9.94
C LEU A 428 18.21 -17.93 9.52
N GLY A 429 19.50 -18.25 9.54
CA GLY A 429 20.57 -17.29 9.28
C GLY A 429 20.78 -16.23 10.36
N TYR A 430 20.08 -16.28 11.50
CA TYR A 430 20.31 -15.33 12.61
C TYR A 430 21.78 -15.31 13.08
N ASN A 431 22.48 -16.44 13.01
CA ASN A 431 23.91 -16.54 13.28
C ASN A 431 24.82 -15.81 12.26
N TYR A 432 24.27 -15.37 11.12
CA TYR A 432 24.93 -14.53 10.11
C TYR A 432 24.46 -13.06 10.16
N HIS A 433 23.58 -12.70 11.09
CA HIS A 433 22.96 -11.38 11.17
C HIS A 433 23.98 -10.28 11.52
N LEU A 434 23.80 -9.10 10.92
CA LEU A 434 24.64 -7.93 11.16
C LEU A 434 23.84 -6.77 11.80
N LYS A 435 22.78 -6.32 11.12
CA LYS A 435 21.93 -5.17 11.50
C LYS A 435 20.50 -5.31 10.98
N SER A 436 19.54 -4.82 11.77
CA SER A 436 18.18 -4.50 11.29
C SER A 436 17.78 -3.08 11.70
N TYR A 437 16.89 -2.45 10.93
CA TYR A 437 16.25 -1.19 11.30
C TYR A 437 14.74 -1.24 11.07
N ARG A 438 13.98 -0.80 12.07
CA ARG A 438 12.54 -0.56 11.95
C ARG A 438 12.30 0.90 11.57
N LYS A 439 12.74 1.25 10.37
CA LYS A 439 12.69 2.59 9.77
C LYS A 439 12.43 2.46 8.28
N PHE A 440 11.86 3.50 7.66
CA PHE A 440 11.85 3.58 6.21
C PHE A 440 13.30 3.72 5.71
N THR A 441 13.73 2.85 4.79
CA THR A 441 15.12 2.83 4.32
C THR A 441 15.26 2.55 2.82
N ARG A 442 16.41 2.96 2.29
CA ARG A 442 16.95 2.51 0.99
C ARG A 442 18.40 2.05 1.16
N THR A 443 18.88 1.20 0.26
CA THR A 443 20.30 0.85 0.17
C THR A 443 20.91 1.45 -1.08
N GLU A 444 21.95 2.28 -0.92
CA GLU A 444 22.81 2.74 -2.01
C GLU A 444 23.95 1.73 -2.20
N VAL A 445 24.15 1.24 -3.42
CA VAL A 445 25.23 0.31 -3.76
C VAL A 445 26.21 1.02 -4.68
N THR A 446 27.44 1.27 -4.21
CA THR A 446 28.49 1.99 -4.96
C THR A 446 29.70 1.10 -5.25
N PHE A 447 30.30 1.29 -6.43
CA PHE A 447 31.49 0.58 -6.89
C PHE A 447 32.68 1.55 -6.96
N GLU A 448 33.59 1.47 -5.98
CA GLU A 448 34.72 2.41 -5.87
C GLU A 448 35.98 1.69 -5.38
N ASN A 449 37.13 1.95 -6.02
CA ASN A 449 38.46 1.49 -5.59
C ASN A 449 38.58 -0.03 -5.32
N GLY A 450 37.96 -0.87 -6.15
CA GLY A 450 37.96 -2.33 -5.97
C GLY A 450 37.09 -2.81 -4.81
N LYS A 451 36.18 -1.97 -4.30
CA LYS A 451 35.20 -2.31 -3.27
C LYS A 451 33.78 -2.07 -3.75
N ILE A 452 32.87 -2.84 -3.19
CA ILE A 452 31.44 -2.57 -3.20
C ILE A 452 31.06 -2.03 -1.81
N GLN A 453 30.42 -0.88 -1.74
CA GLN A 453 29.84 -0.37 -0.50
C GLN A 453 28.31 -0.46 -0.56
N TYR A 454 27.70 -0.92 0.53
CA TYR A 454 26.25 -1.00 0.72
C TYR A 454 25.86 -0.02 1.83
N LYS A 455 25.42 1.18 1.45
CA LYS A 455 25.15 2.31 2.33
C LYS A 455 23.65 2.41 2.59
N VAL A 456 23.22 2.07 3.80
CA VAL A 456 21.81 2.08 4.21
C VAL A 456 21.46 3.48 4.70
N ARG A 457 20.40 4.08 4.15
CA ARG A 457 19.89 5.39 4.59
C ARG A 457 18.51 5.31 5.18
N ASP A 458 18.29 6.16 6.18
CA ASP A 458 16.99 6.56 6.66
C ASP A 458 16.30 7.44 5.59
N LEU A 459 15.10 7.07 5.13
CA LEU A 459 14.35 7.83 4.12
C LEU A 459 13.68 9.09 4.68
N GLU A 460 13.48 9.20 6.00
CA GLU A 460 12.90 10.40 6.61
C GLU A 460 13.98 11.43 6.97
N ALA A 461 15.11 10.96 7.50
CA ALA A 461 16.22 11.83 7.91
C ALA A 461 17.29 12.04 6.81
N ASN A 462 17.28 11.26 5.73
CA ASN A 462 18.33 11.17 4.70
C ASN A 462 19.75 10.85 5.25
N SER A 463 19.84 10.45 6.51
CA SER A 463 21.08 10.11 7.20
C SER A 463 21.52 8.68 6.88
N VAL A 464 22.82 8.46 6.74
CA VAL A 464 23.40 7.11 6.69
C VAL A 464 23.24 6.44 8.05
N LEU A 465 22.60 5.27 8.08
CA LEU A 465 22.42 4.44 9.27
C LEU A 465 23.60 3.48 9.47
N THR A 466 24.07 2.85 8.39
CA THR A 466 25.23 1.97 8.37
C THR A 466 25.83 1.91 6.97
N THR A 467 27.06 1.43 6.85
CA THR A 467 27.71 1.10 5.58
C THR A 467 28.45 -0.22 5.73
N PHE A 468 28.18 -1.16 4.84
CA PHE A 468 28.93 -2.41 4.71
C PHE A 468 29.90 -2.30 3.55
N GLU A 469 31.08 -2.90 3.65
CA GLU A 469 32.05 -2.98 2.56
C GLU A 469 32.34 -4.44 2.19
N GLN A 470 32.52 -4.68 0.89
CA GLN A 470 33.00 -5.94 0.34
C GLN A 470 34.20 -5.64 -0.56
N THR A 471 35.35 -6.25 -0.29
CA THR A 471 36.49 -6.19 -1.21
C THR A 471 36.25 -7.13 -2.39
N VAL A 472 36.41 -6.62 -3.60
CA VAL A 472 36.39 -7.42 -4.82
C VAL A 472 37.76 -8.06 -4.97
N GLN A 473 37.82 -9.38 -4.76
CA GLN A 473 38.96 -10.23 -5.13
C GLN A 473 38.87 -10.62 -6.61
#